data_AF-A0A317AGK9-F1
#
_entry.id   AF-A0A317AGK9-F1
#
_cell.length_a   1.000
_cell.length_b   1.000
_cell.length_c   1.000
_cell.angle_alpha   90.00
_cell.angle_beta   90.00
_cell.angle_gamma   90.00
#
_symmetry.space_group_name_H-M   'P 1'
#
loop_
_entity.id
_entity.type
_entity.pdbx_description
1 polymer ?
#
loop_
_entity_poly.entity_id
_entity_poly.type
_entity_poly.pdbx_seq_one_letter_code
_entity_poly.pdbx_strand_id
1 'polypeptide(L)'
;MQKILEAETFVYNAGVHHRDMSPRNVMLVSHSDIYTAPDPRIVIIDFNVSNVLNLSARRRGDTDLDAIHKTWPGRMVGPITRFWDELMEFEVKGWVADDIGAANEWLWECFREREDYVPVVRDEDREESPRLVEVEELTGRVSDDDGEDDVVVFRG
;
A
#
# COMPACT_ATOMS: atom_id res chain seq x y z
N MET A 1 15.70 -2.17 3.14
CA MET A 1 14.37 -2.35 2.50
C MET A 1 13.30 -1.41 3.06
N GLN A 2 13.08 -1.35 4.38
CA GLN A 2 11.97 -0.59 5.00
C GLN A 2 11.77 0.84 4.46
N LYS A 3 12.82 1.69 4.47
CA LYS A 3 12.73 3.09 3.99
C LYS A 3 12.28 3.24 2.53
N ILE A 4 12.47 2.22 1.71
CA ILE A 4 12.07 2.22 0.29
C ILE A 4 10.57 2.04 0.18
N LEU A 5 10.01 1.07 0.91
CA LEU A 5 8.57 0.85 0.95
C LEU A 5 7.85 2.00 1.64
N GLU A 6 8.45 2.63 2.65
CA GLU A 6 7.94 3.87 3.24
C GLU A 6 7.93 5.02 2.22
N ALA A 7 9.02 5.23 1.49
CA ALA A 7 9.08 6.26 0.44
C ALA A 7 8.04 6.01 -0.67
N GLU A 8 7.85 4.75 -1.07
CA GLU A 8 6.84 4.40 -2.07
C GLU A 8 5.41 4.57 -1.54
N THR A 9 5.19 4.26 -0.26
CA THR A 9 3.91 4.49 0.43
C THR A 9 3.51 5.96 0.34
N PHE A 10 4.45 6.90 0.54
CA PHE A 10 4.18 8.32 0.36
C PHE A 10 3.81 8.66 -1.09
N VAL A 11 4.54 8.13 -2.07
CA VAL A 11 4.26 8.34 -3.50
C VAL A 11 2.86 7.83 -3.86
N TYR A 12 2.48 6.65 -3.37
CA TYR A 12 1.16 6.08 -3.60
C TYR A 12 0.03 6.88 -3.00
N ASN A 13 0.16 7.25 -1.74
CA ASN A 13 -0.87 8.01 -1.03
C ASN A 13 -0.98 9.45 -1.54
N ALA A 14 0.04 9.95 -2.28
CA ALA A 14 -0.06 11.17 -3.07
C ALA A 14 -0.82 10.99 -4.40
N GLY A 15 -1.35 9.79 -4.69
CA GLY A 15 -2.13 9.47 -5.86
C GLY A 15 -1.31 8.95 -7.05
N VAL A 16 -0.05 8.55 -6.85
CA VAL A 16 0.83 8.04 -7.92
C VAL A 16 1.19 6.58 -7.67
N HIS A 17 0.73 5.68 -8.54
CA HIS A 17 1.16 4.29 -8.53
C HIS A 17 2.38 4.13 -9.45
N HIS A 18 3.54 3.79 -8.89
CA HIS A 18 4.79 3.67 -9.65
C HIS A 18 4.76 2.58 -10.74
N ARG A 19 4.16 1.42 -10.41
CA ARG A 19 3.99 0.20 -11.24
C ARG A 19 5.24 -0.56 -11.65
N ASP A 20 6.42 0.02 -11.46
CA ASP A 20 7.69 -0.66 -11.75
C ASP A 20 8.66 -0.57 -10.57
N MET A 21 8.20 -0.95 -9.38
CA MET A 21 9.05 -0.90 -8.19
C MET A 21 10.04 -2.06 -8.21
N SER A 22 11.31 -1.71 -8.32
CA SER A 22 12.41 -2.66 -8.43
C SER A 22 13.71 -2.03 -7.91
N PRO A 23 14.73 -2.83 -7.52
CA PRO A 23 16.01 -2.28 -7.06
C PRO A 23 16.67 -1.30 -8.02
N ARG A 24 16.51 -1.49 -9.34
CA ARG A 24 17.06 -0.59 -10.38
C ARG A 24 16.44 0.81 -10.36
N ASN A 25 15.23 0.94 -9.84
CA ASN A 25 14.47 2.19 -9.78
C ASN A 25 14.59 2.88 -8.41
N VAL A 26 15.57 2.46 -7.61
CA VAL A 26 15.88 3.04 -6.29
C VAL A 26 17.31 3.58 -6.29
N MET A 27 17.45 4.87 -6.04
CA MET A 27 18.73 5.53 -5.84
C MET A 27 18.99 5.77 -4.35
N LEU A 28 20.21 5.49 -3.92
CA LEU A 28 20.72 5.84 -2.60
C LEU A 28 21.59 7.09 -2.74
N VAL A 29 21.22 8.17 -2.05
CA VAL A 29 21.90 9.45 -2.11
C VAL A 29 22.44 9.80 -0.73
N SER A 30 23.72 10.13 -0.65
CA SER A 30 24.34 10.65 0.56
C SER A 30 25.20 11.86 0.24
N HIS A 31 25.32 12.77 1.21
CA HIS A 31 26.28 13.88 1.15
C HIS A 31 27.72 13.40 1.38
N SER A 32 27.89 12.23 2.00
CA SER A 32 29.18 11.56 2.23
C SER A 32 29.29 10.29 1.38
N ASP A 33 30.38 9.54 1.52
CA ASP A 33 30.50 8.20 0.95
C ASP A 33 29.28 7.35 1.35
N ILE A 34 28.63 6.75 0.33
CA ILE A 34 27.39 5.99 0.46
C ILE A 34 27.58 4.70 1.25
N TYR A 35 28.77 4.10 1.21
CA TYR A 35 29.06 2.84 1.89
C TYR A 35 29.26 3.02 3.40
N THR A 36 29.52 4.26 3.83
CA THR A 36 29.74 4.60 5.24
C THR A 36 28.67 5.52 5.81
N ALA A 37 27.73 5.98 4.98
CA ALA A 37 26.67 6.88 5.41
C ALA A 37 25.72 6.14 6.37
N PRO A 38 25.48 6.66 7.59
CA PRO A 38 24.59 6.01 8.55
C PRO A 38 23.13 6.06 8.10
N ASP A 39 22.76 7.05 7.28
CA ASP A 39 21.40 7.22 6.79
C ASP A 39 21.37 7.80 5.37
N PRO A 40 21.52 6.96 4.33
CA PRO A 40 21.37 7.41 2.95
C PRO A 40 19.91 7.77 2.66
N ARG A 41 19.72 8.88 1.94
CA ARG A 41 18.42 9.28 1.42
C ARG A 41 18.00 8.31 0.32
N ILE A 42 16.78 7.81 0.41
CA ILE A 42 16.14 7.03 -0.66
C ILE A 42 15.49 7.98 -1.67
N VAL A 43 15.72 7.72 -2.96
CA VAL A 43 15.07 8.42 -4.06
C VAL A 43 14.51 7.38 -5.03
N ILE A 44 13.19 7.39 -5.22
CA ILE A 44 12.51 6.56 -6.23
C ILE A 44 12.59 7.30 -7.57
N ILE A 45 12.90 6.57 -8.64
CA ILE A 45 13.10 7.11 -9.99
C ILE A 45 12.38 6.24 -11.03
N ASP A 46 12.37 6.72 -12.28
CA ASP A 46 11.77 6.04 -13.45
C ASP A 46 10.25 5.85 -13.38
N PHE A 47 9.54 6.98 -13.38
CA PHE A 47 8.06 7.04 -13.37
C PHE A 47 7.43 6.87 -14.77
N ASN A 48 8.16 6.35 -15.76
CA ASN A 48 7.73 6.31 -17.15
C ASN A 48 6.45 5.46 -17.39
N VAL A 49 6.21 4.45 -16.55
CA VAL A 49 5.04 3.56 -16.58
C VAL A 49 4.08 3.77 -15.41
N SER A 50 4.27 4.85 -14.64
CA SER A 50 3.43 5.18 -13.50
C SER A 50 2.05 5.69 -13.91
N ASN A 51 1.07 5.51 -13.02
CA ASN A 51 -0.28 6.05 -13.19
C ASN A 51 -0.61 7.07 -12.10
N VAL A 52 -1.41 8.08 -12.46
CA VAL A 52 -2.09 8.95 -11.49
C VAL A 52 -3.48 8.40 -11.22
N LEU A 53 -3.71 7.90 -10.00
CA LEU A 53 -4.90 7.13 -9.61
C LEU A 53 -6.23 7.89 -9.77
N ASN A 54 -6.19 9.22 -9.65
CA ASN A 54 -7.38 10.08 -9.79
C ASN A 54 -7.64 10.59 -11.23
N LEU A 55 -6.72 10.33 -12.17
CA LEU A 55 -6.84 10.80 -13.56
C LEU A 55 -6.87 9.66 -14.59
N SER A 56 -6.21 8.53 -14.29
CA SER A 56 -6.42 7.32 -15.07
C SER A 56 -7.79 6.76 -14.74
N ALA A 57 -8.58 6.36 -15.74
CA ALA A 57 -9.78 5.56 -15.51
C ALA A 57 -9.42 4.43 -14.53
N ARG A 58 -9.97 4.49 -13.30
CA ARG A 58 -9.66 3.55 -12.22
C ARG A 58 -9.68 2.16 -12.81
N ARG A 59 -8.54 1.47 -12.81
CA ARG A 59 -8.52 0.10 -13.30
C ARG A 59 -9.24 -0.76 -12.27
N ARG A 60 -9.87 -1.84 -12.73
CA ARG A 60 -10.45 -2.83 -11.83
C ARG A 60 -9.34 -3.31 -10.88
N GLY A 61 -9.53 -3.09 -9.58
CA GLY A 61 -8.55 -3.42 -8.53
C GLY A 61 -7.78 -2.22 -7.97
N ASP A 62 -7.88 -1.02 -8.56
CA ASP A 62 -7.28 0.18 -7.96
C ASP A 62 -8.05 0.57 -6.68
N THR A 63 -7.30 0.75 -5.59
CA THR A 63 -7.84 1.16 -4.29
C THR A 63 -8.38 2.60 -4.37
N ASP A 64 -9.60 2.82 -3.87
CA ASP A 64 -10.18 4.15 -3.73
C ASP A 64 -9.55 4.89 -2.55
N LEU A 65 -8.41 5.55 -2.80
CA LEU A 65 -7.69 6.32 -1.78
C LEU A 65 -8.55 7.43 -1.17
N ASP A 66 -9.40 8.08 -1.96
CA ASP A 66 -10.27 9.14 -1.46
C ASP A 66 -11.29 8.60 -0.45
N ALA A 67 -11.89 7.44 -0.73
CA ALA A 67 -12.78 6.77 0.21
C ALA A 67 -12.02 6.34 1.48
N ILE A 68 -10.83 5.75 1.33
CA ILE A 68 -10.03 5.32 2.48
C ILE A 68 -9.60 6.50 3.34
N HIS A 69 -9.13 7.60 2.78
CA HIS A 69 -8.70 8.76 3.56
C HIS A 69 -9.86 9.47 4.25
N LYS A 70 -11.10 9.35 3.73
CA LYS A 70 -12.32 9.78 4.43
C LYS A 70 -12.64 8.86 5.61
N THR A 71 -12.51 7.55 5.40
CA THR A 71 -12.79 6.50 6.39
C THR A 71 -11.73 6.46 7.51
N TRP A 72 -10.47 6.69 7.16
CA TRP A 72 -9.31 6.67 8.05
C TRP A 72 -8.50 7.98 7.96
N PRO A 73 -9.02 9.11 8.50
CA PRO A 73 -8.35 10.39 8.42
C PRO A 73 -6.95 10.37 9.03
N GLY A 74 -5.96 10.84 8.28
CA GLY A 74 -4.58 10.92 8.73
C GLY A 74 -3.79 9.61 8.64
N ARG A 75 -4.40 8.52 8.16
CA ARG A 75 -3.71 7.25 7.91
C ARG A 75 -3.48 7.01 6.43
N MET A 76 -2.35 6.36 6.12
CA MET A 76 -1.97 5.98 4.77
C MET A 76 -2.31 4.51 4.50
N VAL A 77 -2.59 4.16 3.24
CA VAL A 77 -2.56 2.76 2.81
C VAL A 77 -1.12 2.29 2.87
N GLY A 78 -0.84 1.34 3.77
CA GLY A 78 0.51 0.83 4.01
C GLY A 78 1.01 -0.13 2.92
N PRO A 79 2.27 -0.58 3.04
CA PRO A 79 2.90 -1.40 2.00
C PRO A 79 2.41 -2.85 1.96
N ILE A 80 1.83 -3.39 3.04
CA ILE A 80 1.43 -4.80 3.14
C ILE A 80 0.52 -5.20 1.99
N THR A 81 -0.61 -4.51 1.81
CA THR A 81 -1.62 -4.88 0.81
C THR A 81 -1.16 -4.69 -0.63
N ARG A 82 -0.03 -4.00 -0.84
CA ARG A 82 0.49 -3.67 -2.16
C ARG A 82 1.71 -4.49 -2.57
N PHE A 83 2.52 -4.89 -1.60
CA PHE A 83 3.78 -5.58 -1.84
C PHE A 83 3.72 -7.06 -1.47
N TRP A 84 2.59 -7.55 -0.96
CA TRP A 84 2.37 -8.97 -0.74
C TRP A 84 2.53 -9.75 -2.04
N ASP A 85 3.43 -10.73 -2.08
CA ASP A 85 3.82 -11.51 -3.26
C ASP A 85 4.42 -10.71 -4.44
N GLU A 86 4.68 -9.40 -4.26
CA GLU A 86 5.22 -8.50 -5.29
C GLU A 86 6.68 -8.09 -5.03
N LEU A 87 7.35 -8.76 -4.07
CA LEU A 87 8.76 -8.48 -3.70
C LEU A 87 9.79 -9.37 -4.41
N MET A 88 9.38 -10.23 -5.34
CA MET A 88 10.24 -11.20 -6.01
C MET A 88 11.53 -10.62 -6.61
N GLU A 89 11.47 -9.44 -7.25
CA GLU A 89 12.70 -8.84 -7.81
C GLU A 89 13.68 -8.38 -6.71
N PHE A 90 13.17 -7.97 -5.54
CA PHE A 90 14.00 -7.61 -4.39
C PHE A 90 14.62 -8.85 -3.73
N GLU A 91 13.89 -9.95 -3.64
CA GLU A 91 14.40 -11.25 -3.17
C GLU A 91 15.55 -11.74 -4.05
N VAL A 92 15.34 -11.82 -5.37
CA VAL A 92 16.36 -12.28 -6.34
C VAL A 92 17.63 -11.43 -6.32
N LYS A 93 17.55 -10.17 -5.89
CA LYS A 93 18.69 -9.26 -5.77
C LYS A 93 19.30 -9.23 -4.36
N GLY A 94 18.78 -10.01 -3.42
CA GLY A 94 19.29 -10.12 -2.05
C GLY A 94 18.96 -8.90 -1.16
N TRP A 95 17.88 -8.17 -1.45
CA TRP A 95 17.44 -7.02 -0.64
C TRP A 95 16.50 -7.45 0.50
N VAL A 96 15.90 -8.61 0.36
CA VAL A 96 15.05 -9.33 1.32
C VAL A 96 15.46 -10.80 1.27
N ALA A 97 15.17 -11.57 2.32
CA ALA A 97 15.41 -13.02 2.33
C ALA A 97 14.69 -13.70 1.16
N ASP A 98 15.33 -14.67 0.52
CA ASP A 98 14.84 -15.39 -0.66
C ASP A 98 14.19 -16.75 -0.33
N ASP A 99 13.93 -16.99 0.95
CA ASP A 99 13.18 -18.15 1.43
C ASP A 99 11.68 -18.00 1.11
N ILE A 100 11.01 -19.12 0.82
CA ILE A 100 9.57 -19.14 0.47
C ILE A 100 8.75 -18.45 1.57
N GLY A 101 8.06 -17.36 1.20
CA GLY A 101 7.19 -16.59 2.09
C GLY A 101 7.92 -15.66 3.06
N ALA A 102 9.25 -15.67 3.12
CA ALA A 102 10.00 -14.87 4.09
C ALA A 102 9.86 -13.36 3.85
N ALA A 103 9.74 -12.92 2.59
CA ALA A 103 9.49 -11.51 2.31
C ALA A 103 8.12 -11.03 2.81
N ASN A 104 7.09 -11.87 2.70
CA ASN A 104 5.75 -11.57 3.19
C ASN A 104 5.72 -11.52 4.72
N GLU A 105 6.38 -12.46 5.40
CA GLU A 105 6.48 -12.42 6.87
C GLU A 105 7.28 -11.20 7.35
N TRP A 106 8.40 -10.87 6.68
CA TRP A 106 9.15 -9.64 6.96
C TRP A 106 8.29 -8.39 6.76
N LEU A 107 7.49 -8.35 5.69
CA LEU A 107 6.56 -7.24 5.40
C LEU A 107 5.49 -7.12 6.48
N TRP A 108 4.93 -8.25 6.93
CA TRP A 108 3.96 -8.31 8.02
C TRP A 108 4.56 -7.79 9.34
N GLU A 109 5.71 -8.30 9.74
CA GLU A 109 6.40 -7.91 10.98
C GLU A 109 6.78 -6.43 11.01
N CYS A 110 7.25 -5.88 9.89
CA CYS A 110 7.70 -4.48 9.84
C CYS A 110 6.55 -3.47 9.88
N PHE A 111 5.36 -3.82 9.37
CA PHE A 111 4.36 -2.81 9.04
C PHE A 111 2.96 -3.03 9.63
N ARG A 112 2.63 -4.22 10.17
CA ARG A 112 1.24 -4.50 10.61
C ARG A 112 0.76 -3.62 11.76
N GLU A 113 1.67 -3.23 12.66
CA GLU A 113 1.38 -2.49 13.90
C GLU A 113 1.65 -0.98 13.76
N ARG A 114 1.93 -0.50 12.54
CA ARG A 114 2.18 0.92 12.27
C ARG A 114 0.90 1.74 12.39
N GLU A 115 0.86 2.63 13.39
CA GLU A 115 -0.33 3.46 13.68
C GLU A 115 -0.67 4.48 12.59
N ASP A 116 0.33 4.90 11.81
CA ASP A 116 0.14 5.82 10.68
C ASP A 116 -0.40 5.13 9.42
N TYR A 117 -0.55 3.80 9.45
CA TYR A 117 -1.15 3.03 8.38
C TYR A 117 -2.56 2.57 8.73
N VAL A 118 -3.36 2.35 7.69
CA VAL A 118 -4.66 1.69 7.80
C VAL A 118 -4.43 0.25 8.29
N PRO A 119 -5.13 -0.20 9.36
CA PRO A 119 -4.99 -1.56 9.87
C PRO A 119 -5.32 -2.61 8.82
N VAL A 120 -4.66 -3.76 8.91
CA VAL A 120 -4.87 -4.90 8.01
C VAL A 120 -5.22 -6.16 8.81
N VAL A 121 -5.99 -7.05 8.18
CA VAL A 121 -6.27 -8.40 8.67
C VAL A 121 -5.72 -9.40 7.67
N ARG A 122 -5.10 -10.45 8.20
CA ARG A 122 -4.72 -11.64 7.44
C ARG A 122 -5.63 -12.78 7.88
N ASP A 123 -6.20 -13.49 6.91
CA ASP A 123 -6.88 -14.76 7.16
C ASP A 123 -5.81 -15.85 7.15
N GLU A 124 -5.52 -16.46 8.30
CA GLU A 124 -4.48 -17.50 8.40
C GLU A 124 -4.87 -18.78 7.65
N ASP A 125 -6.15 -18.97 7.36
CA ASP A 125 -6.68 -20.14 6.65
C ASP A 125 -6.67 -19.96 5.12
N ARG A 126 -6.25 -18.78 4.62
CA ARG A 126 -6.21 -18.46 3.19
C ARG A 126 -4.83 -17.97 2.78
N GLU A 127 -4.38 -18.39 1.59
CA GLU A 127 -3.17 -17.85 0.92
C GLU A 127 -3.42 -16.46 0.28
N GLU A 128 -4.49 -15.77 0.66
CA GLU A 128 -4.84 -14.46 0.11
C GLU A 128 -4.00 -13.35 0.75
N SER A 129 -3.69 -12.31 -0.03
CA SER A 129 -3.03 -11.11 0.49
C SER A 129 -3.83 -10.49 1.64
N PRO A 130 -3.20 -9.98 2.71
CA PRO A 130 -3.90 -9.28 3.77
C PRO A 130 -4.76 -8.14 3.22
N ARG A 131 -5.93 -7.96 3.82
CA ARG A 131 -6.90 -6.93 3.43
C ARG A 131 -6.92 -5.79 4.43
N LEU A 132 -7.32 -4.61 3.97
CA LEU A 132 -7.61 -3.50 4.87
C LEU A 132 -8.80 -3.85 5.78
N VAL A 133 -8.75 -3.40 7.03
CA VAL A 133 -9.89 -3.52 7.94
C VAL A 133 -11.00 -2.56 7.49
N GLU A 134 -12.22 -3.08 7.36
CA GLU A 134 -13.40 -2.23 7.19
C GLU A 134 -13.75 -1.56 8.54
N VAL A 135 -14.17 -0.30 8.53
CA VAL A 135 -14.44 0.45 9.78
C VAL A 135 -15.51 -0.23 10.64
N GLU A 136 -16.45 -0.91 10.01
CA GLU A 136 -17.52 -1.68 10.66
C GLU A 136 -16.97 -2.83 11.49
N GLU A 137 -15.90 -3.50 11.02
CA GLU A 137 -15.24 -4.60 11.73
C GLU A 137 -14.47 -4.11 12.96
N LEU A 138 -13.98 -2.87 12.95
CA LEU A 138 -13.20 -2.30 14.06
C LEU A 138 -14.07 -1.57 15.10
N THR A 139 -15.21 -1.03 14.68
CA THR A 139 -16.13 -0.29 15.56
C THR A 139 -17.32 -1.13 16.05
N GLY A 140 -17.54 -2.30 15.48
CA GLY A 140 -18.69 -3.16 15.78
C GLY A 140 -20.04 -2.56 15.37
N ARG A 141 -20.03 -1.49 14.57
CA ARG A 141 -21.22 -0.84 14.04
C ARG A 141 -21.46 -1.33 12.62
N VAL A 142 -22.45 -2.19 12.47
CA VAL A 142 -23.02 -2.50 11.15
C VAL A 142 -23.68 -1.22 10.66
N SER A 143 -23.39 -0.79 9.44
CA SER A 143 -24.21 0.24 8.81
C SER A 143 -25.63 -0.32 8.65
N ASP A 144 -26.59 0.28 9.33
CA ASP A 144 -28.01 0.04 9.07
C ASP A 144 -28.32 0.63 7.67
N ASP A 145 -28.00 -0.12 6.61
CA ASP A 145 -28.52 0.12 5.27
C ASP A 145 -29.97 -0.35 5.25
N ASP A 146 -30.84 0.45 5.86
CA ASP A 146 -32.28 0.36 5.68
C ASP A 146 -32.57 0.81 4.24
N GLY A 147 -32.49 -0.15 3.32
CA GLY A 147 -32.94 -0.02 1.94
C GLY A 147 -34.44 0.29 1.89
N GLU A 148 -34.80 1.56 2.05
CA GLU A 148 -36.04 2.12 1.56
C GLU A 148 -35.79 2.72 0.17
N ASP A 149 -36.17 1.94 -0.84
CA ASP A 149 -36.37 2.39 -2.22
C ASP A 149 -37.35 3.58 -2.23
N ASP A 150 -36.81 4.81 -2.23
CA ASP A 150 -37.58 6.00 -2.58
C ASP A 150 -37.89 5.97 -4.08
N VAL A 151 -39.04 5.39 -4.41
CA VAL A 151 -39.65 5.43 -5.74
C VAL A 151 -39.96 6.90 -6.06
N VAL A 152 -39.06 7.55 -6.80
CA VAL A 152 -39.32 8.87 -7.37
C VAL A 152 -40.33 8.73 -8.50
N VAL A 153 -41.62 8.82 -8.16
CA VAL A 153 -42.72 8.93 -9.12
C VAL A 153 -42.67 10.31 -9.75
N PHE A 154 -42.12 10.42 -10.96
CA PHE A 154 -42.38 11.58 -11.82
C PHE A 154 -43.85 11.56 -12.25
N ARG A 155 -44.64 12.53 -11.76
CA ARG A 155 -45.93 12.89 -12.34
C ARG A 155 -45.82 14.23 -13.05
N GLY A 156 -46.07 14.20 -14.36
CA GLY A 156 -46.71 15.27 -15.15
C GLY A 156 -45.88 16.51 -15.42
#